data_AF-A0AA36H3E6-F1
#
_entry.id   AF-A0AA36H3E6-F1
#
_cell.length_a   1.000
_cell.length_b   1.000
_cell.length_c   1.000
_cell.angle_alpha   90.00
_cell.angle_beta   90.00
_cell.angle_gamma   90.00
#
_symmetry.space_group_name_H-M   'P 1'
#
loop_
_entity.id
_entity.type
_entity.pdbx_description
1 polymer ?
#
loop_
_entity_poly.entity_id
_entity_poly.type
_entity_poly.pdbx_seq_one_letter_code
_entity_poly.pdbx_strand_id
1 'polypeptide(L)'
;MLRLFTFYILITIVCSQQYQPMNVGCGFTCTKKAQFITFMDGTLTSASCTTSLADPRYRCLGCCQSRALIAGLAAADATGFPSNNGVDCICCFYNKCR
;
A
#
# COMPACT_ATOMS: atom_id res chain seq x y z
N MET A 1 -21.57 -26.06 -19.75
CA MET A 1 -22.18 -25.55 -18.51
C MET A 1 -21.17 -25.44 -17.36
N LEU A 2 -20.55 -26.54 -16.91
CA LEU A 2 -19.57 -26.55 -15.79
C LEU A 2 -18.35 -25.64 -16.01
N ARG A 3 -17.82 -25.57 -17.25
CA ARG A 3 -16.65 -24.75 -17.59
C ARG A 3 -16.89 -23.23 -17.44
N LEU A 4 -18.09 -22.75 -17.73
CA LEU A 4 -18.45 -21.33 -17.58
C LEU A 4 -18.53 -20.92 -16.10
N PHE A 5 -19.04 -21.82 -15.25
CA PHE A 5 -19.11 -21.61 -13.81
C PHE A 5 -17.71 -21.51 -13.18
N THR A 6 -16.78 -22.38 -13.60
CA THR A 6 -15.39 -22.31 -13.12
C THR A 6 -14.68 -21.02 -13.51
N PHE A 7 -14.91 -20.49 -14.72
CA PHE A 7 -14.34 -19.19 -15.12
C PHE A 7 -14.90 -18.04 -14.29
N TYR A 8 -16.20 -18.05 -14.01
CA TYR A 8 -16.85 -17.02 -13.20
C TYR A 8 -16.30 -16.98 -11.76
N ILE A 9 -16.08 -18.14 -11.16
CA ILE A 9 -15.50 -18.25 -9.80
C ILE A 9 -14.05 -17.78 -9.77
N LEU A 10 -13.25 -18.05 -10.81
CA LEU A 10 -11.86 -17.60 -10.87
C LEU A 10 -11.76 -16.07 -11.01
N ILE A 11 -12.67 -15.44 -11.77
CA ILE A 11 -12.70 -13.98 -11.94
C ILE A 11 -13.01 -13.27 -10.61
N THR A 12 -13.95 -13.80 -9.81
CA THR A 12 -14.30 -13.18 -8.52
C THR A 12 -13.17 -13.33 -7.48
N ILE A 13 -12.43 -14.43 -7.50
CA ILE A 13 -11.29 -14.65 -6.58
C ILE A 13 -10.15 -13.66 -6.88
N VAL A 14 -9.79 -13.45 -8.16
CA VAL A 14 -8.70 -12.53 -8.54
C VAL A 14 -8.98 -11.09 -8.08
N CYS A 15 -10.22 -10.60 -8.21
CA CYS A 15 -10.58 -9.26 -7.76
C CYS A 15 -10.46 -9.06 -6.23
N SER A 16 -10.65 -10.13 -5.45
CA SER A 16 -10.61 -10.04 -3.97
C SER A 16 -9.21 -9.98 -3.38
N GLN A 17 -8.19 -10.51 -4.08
CA GLN A 17 -6.81 -10.57 -3.54
C GLN A 17 -6.09 -9.21 -3.56
N GLN A 18 -6.55 -8.27 -4.38
CA GLN A 18 -5.94 -6.95 -4.49
C GLN A 18 -6.34 -6.03 -3.32
N TYR A 19 -7.45 -6.33 -2.64
CA TYR A 19 -7.95 -5.58 -1.50
C TYR A 19 -7.21 -5.97 -0.22
N GLN A 20 -5.91 -5.66 -0.13
CA GLN A 20 -5.26 -5.65 1.17
C GLN A 20 -5.90 -4.54 2.01
N PRO A 21 -6.42 -4.84 3.22
CA PRO A 21 -6.99 -3.82 4.06
C PRO A 21 -5.92 -2.76 4.34
N MET A 22 -6.20 -1.52 3.97
CA MET A 22 -5.36 -0.34 4.25
C MET A 22 -5.32 -0.01 5.74
N ASN A 23 -5.94 -0.83 6.58
CA ASN A 23 -6.06 -0.59 8.00
C ASN A 23 -4.69 -0.75 8.67
N VAL A 24 -4.20 0.37 9.20
CA VAL A 24 -2.99 0.39 10.01
C VAL A 24 -3.40 0.01 11.41
N GLY A 25 -2.87 -1.13 11.88
CA GLY A 25 -3.08 -1.60 13.24
C GLY A 25 -2.77 -0.52 14.28
N CYS A 26 -3.40 -0.67 15.42
CA CYS A 26 -3.27 0.24 16.54
C CYS A 26 -1.83 0.41 17.03
N GLY A 27 -1.45 1.63 17.41
CA GLY A 27 -0.12 1.95 17.93
C GLY A 27 0.90 2.26 16.84
N PHE A 28 2.18 1.99 17.14
CA PHE A 28 3.29 2.23 16.23
C PHE A 28 3.61 0.97 15.42
N THR A 29 3.65 1.08 14.10
CA THR A 29 3.96 -0.05 13.20
C THR A 29 4.82 0.39 12.02
N CYS A 30 5.76 -0.46 11.62
CA CYS A 30 6.60 -0.23 10.44
C CYS A 30 6.51 -1.41 9.47
N THR A 31 6.53 -1.12 8.17
CA THR A 31 6.50 -2.14 7.11
C THR A 31 7.37 -1.73 5.93
N LYS A 32 7.99 -2.73 5.30
CA LYS A 32 8.70 -2.59 4.01
C LYS A 32 7.78 -2.77 2.80
N LYS A 33 6.58 -3.31 3.04
CA LYS A 33 5.58 -3.67 2.02
C LYS A 33 4.41 -2.69 2.06
N ALA A 34 4.73 -1.40 2.12
CA ALA A 34 3.72 -0.36 2.06
C ALA A 34 3.20 -0.24 0.63
N GLN A 35 1.93 -0.57 0.45
CA GLN A 35 1.22 -0.39 -0.81
C GLN A 35 -0.19 0.14 -0.53
N PHE A 36 -0.76 0.81 -1.52
CA PHE A 36 -2.12 1.32 -1.48
C PHE A 36 -2.72 1.31 -2.88
N ILE A 37 -4.03 1.19 -2.95
CA ILE A 37 -4.79 1.32 -4.17
C ILE A 37 -5.24 2.78 -4.31
N THR A 38 -5.10 3.33 -5.49
CA THR A 38 -5.65 4.64 -5.84
C THR A 38 -6.14 4.63 -7.29
N PHE A 39 -7.00 5.58 -7.63
CA PHE A 39 -7.53 5.73 -8.98
C PHE A 39 -6.65 6.71 -9.74
N MET A 40 -5.92 6.23 -10.74
CA MET A 40 -5.08 7.05 -11.63
C MET A 40 -5.61 6.89 -13.06
N ASP A 41 -5.85 8.01 -13.74
CA ASP A 41 -6.25 8.03 -15.16
C ASP A 41 -7.43 7.12 -15.51
N GLY A 42 -8.47 7.11 -14.66
CA GLY A 42 -9.66 6.28 -14.92
C GLY A 42 -9.50 4.80 -14.54
N THR A 43 -8.35 4.40 -13.99
CA THR A 43 -8.04 3.00 -13.68
C THR A 43 -7.66 2.82 -12.21
N LEU A 44 -8.12 1.72 -11.62
CA LEU A 44 -7.75 1.33 -10.27
C LEU A 44 -6.34 0.75 -10.26
N THR A 45 -5.39 1.43 -9.64
CA THR A 45 -3.96 1.09 -9.68
C THR A 45 -3.44 0.81 -8.27
N SER A 46 -2.63 -0.24 -8.13
CA SER A 46 -1.87 -0.49 -6.90
C SER A 46 -0.52 0.22 -6.99
N ALA A 47 -0.26 1.13 -6.05
CA ALA A 47 1.01 1.82 -5.90
C ALA A 47 1.79 1.23 -4.73
N SER A 48 3.01 0.75 -5.00
CA SER A 48 3.97 0.30 -3.98
C SER A 48 4.95 1.42 -3.65
N CYS A 49 5.24 1.62 -2.36
CA CYS A 49 6.28 2.54 -1.92
C CYS A 49 7.69 2.02 -2.19
N THR A 50 7.85 0.71 -2.30
CA THR A 50 9.09 0.07 -2.72
C THR A 50 9.02 -0.24 -4.21
N THR A 51 9.88 0.37 -5.02
CA THR A 51 9.96 0.16 -6.48
C THR A 51 11.40 0.27 -6.95
N SER A 52 11.79 -0.57 -7.91
CA SER A 52 13.13 -0.53 -8.53
C SER A 52 13.31 0.62 -9.52
N LEU A 53 12.23 1.30 -9.91
CA LEU A 53 12.22 2.32 -10.96
C LEU A 53 12.45 3.75 -10.43
N ALA A 54 12.54 3.94 -9.12
CA ALA A 54 12.74 5.25 -8.52
C ALA A 54 13.61 5.19 -7.28
N ASP A 55 14.44 6.21 -7.07
CA ASP A 55 15.32 6.29 -5.91
C ASP A 55 14.48 6.48 -4.62
N PRO A 56 14.58 5.56 -3.64
CA PRO A 56 13.79 5.60 -2.42
C PRO A 56 14.01 6.88 -1.61
N ARG A 57 15.17 7.52 -1.71
CA ARG A 57 15.49 8.75 -0.95
C ARG A 57 14.52 9.90 -1.23
N TYR A 58 13.97 9.97 -2.45
CA TYR A 58 13.04 11.03 -2.84
C TYR A 58 11.57 10.62 -2.72
N ARG A 59 11.27 9.32 -2.72
CA ARG A 59 9.89 8.83 -2.80
C ARG A 59 9.34 8.26 -1.50
N CYS A 60 10.19 7.69 -0.63
CA CYS A 60 9.70 6.98 0.56
C CYS A 60 8.83 7.88 1.42
N LEU A 61 9.29 9.09 1.76
CA LEU A 61 8.57 9.99 2.66
C LEU A 61 7.15 10.28 2.15
N GLY A 62 7.04 10.82 0.92
CA GLY A 62 5.74 11.16 0.34
C GLY A 62 4.84 9.95 0.13
N CYS A 63 5.40 8.79 -0.23
CA CYS A 63 4.63 7.57 -0.40
C CYS A 63 4.05 7.05 0.92
N CYS A 64 4.86 7.04 1.99
CA CYS A 64 4.40 6.60 3.30
C CYS A 64 3.32 7.54 3.87
N GLN A 65 3.47 8.86 3.67
CA GLN A 65 2.45 9.84 4.01
C GLN A 65 1.15 9.63 3.23
N SER A 66 1.25 9.34 1.92
CA SER A 66 0.09 9.03 1.08
C SER A 66 -0.65 7.77 1.55
N ARG A 67 0.11 6.72 1.90
CA ARG A 67 -0.48 5.51 2.50
C ARG A 67 -1.22 5.82 3.81
N ALA A 68 -0.68 6.72 4.64
CA ALA A 68 -1.31 7.10 5.90
C ALA A 68 -2.65 7.81 5.67
N LEU A 69 -2.70 8.75 4.72
CA LEU A 69 -3.92 9.44 4.34
C LEU A 69 -4.99 8.47 3.85
N ILE A 70 -4.60 7.51 3.01
CA ILE A 70 -5.50 6.49 2.49
C ILE A 70 -6.00 5.54 3.59
N ALA A 71 -5.18 5.30 4.62
CA ALA A 71 -5.56 4.55 5.81
C ALA A 71 -6.42 5.35 6.81
N GLY A 72 -6.76 6.61 6.51
CA GLY A 72 -7.54 7.49 7.39
C GLY A 72 -6.73 8.15 8.51
N LEU A 73 -5.40 8.12 8.44
CA LEU A 73 -4.49 8.82 9.36
C LEU A 73 -4.08 10.18 8.80
N ALA A 74 -3.50 11.06 9.63
CA ALA A 74 -2.88 12.27 9.11
C ALA A 74 -1.55 11.95 8.43
N ALA A 75 -1.12 12.77 7.47
CA ALA A 75 0.21 12.63 6.86
C ALA A 75 1.34 12.70 7.90
N ALA A 76 1.16 13.50 8.96
CA ALA A 76 2.12 13.61 10.07
C ALA A 76 2.20 12.34 10.94
N ASP A 77 1.21 11.46 10.87
CA ASP A 77 1.20 10.18 11.59
C ASP A 77 2.03 9.11 10.85
N ALA A 78 2.73 9.47 9.76
CA ALA A 78 3.61 8.56 9.06
C ALA A 78 4.92 9.20 8.61
N THR A 79 5.93 8.35 8.46
CA THR A 79 7.24 8.72 7.94
C THR A 79 7.84 7.57 7.13
N GLY A 80 8.76 7.91 6.23
CA GLY A 80 9.40 6.96 5.32
C GLY A 80 10.91 7.07 5.35
N PHE A 81 11.58 5.93 5.38
CA PHE A 81 13.05 5.83 5.38
C PHE A 81 13.53 4.91 4.26
N PRO A 82 14.59 5.29 3.53
CA PRO A 82 15.26 4.35 2.63
C PRO A 82 15.97 3.27 3.45
N SER A 83 15.85 2.01 3.04
CA SER A 83 16.58 0.90 3.64
C SER A 83 18.03 0.87 3.13
N ASN A 84 18.92 0.25 3.91
CA ASN A 84 20.35 0.14 3.57
C ASN A 84 20.63 -0.71 2.32
N ASN A 85 19.64 -1.41 1.78
CA ASN A 85 19.78 -2.12 0.50
C ASN A 85 19.61 -1.21 -0.72
N GLY A 86 19.29 0.08 -0.53
CA GLY A 86 19.19 1.06 -1.61
C GLY A 86 17.94 0.94 -2.48
N VAL A 87 17.03 0.03 -2.17
CA VAL A 87 15.83 -0.24 -2.99
C VAL A 87 14.54 -0.18 -2.16
N ASP A 88 14.57 -0.68 -0.92
CA ASP A 88 13.36 -0.77 -0.10
C ASP A 88 13.04 0.56 0.60
N CYS A 89 11.75 0.89 0.66
CA CYS A 89 11.23 1.89 1.58
C CYS A 89 10.67 1.23 2.83
N ILE A 90 11.08 1.73 4.00
CA ILE A 90 10.47 1.40 5.29
C ILE A 90 9.49 2.52 5.62
N CYS A 91 8.19 2.20 5.68
CA CYS A 91 7.18 3.13 6.13
C CYS A 91 6.78 2.82 7.57
N CYS A 92 6.80 3.83 8.43
CA CYS A 92 6.34 3.75 9.81
C CYS A 92 5.10 4.63 10.00
N PHE A 93 4.16 4.13 10.81
CA PHE A 93 2.86 4.74 11.06
C PHE A 93 2.59 4.75 12.56
N TYR A 94 1.91 5.79 13.03
CA TYR A 94 1.45 5.92 14.40
C TYR A 94 -0.07 6.11 14.43
N ASN A 95 -0.80 5.05 14.73
CA ASN A 95 -2.25 5.11 14.92
C ASN A 95 -2.57 5.29 16.41
N LYS A 96 -3.22 6.41 16.76
CA LYS A 96 -3.56 6.78 18.15
C LYS A 96 -4.68 5.95 18.78
N CYS A 97 -5.32 5.03 18.05
CA CYS A 97 -6.30 4.08 18.61
C CYS A 97 -7.49 4.73 19.30
N ARG A 98 -8.12 5.73 18.67
CA ARG A 98 -9.38 6.28 19.17
C ARG A 98 -10.52 5.30 19.02
#